data_AF-A0A961S5Z1-F1
#
_entry.id   AF-A0A961S5Z1-F1
#
_cell.length_a   1.000
_cell.length_b   1.000
_cell.length_c   1.000
_cell.angle_alpha   90.00
_cell.angle_beta   90.00
_cell.angle_gamma   90.00
#
_symmetry.space_group_name_H-M   'P 1'
#
loop_
_entity.id
_entity.type
_entity.pdbx_description
1 polymer ?
#
loop_
_entity_poly.entity_id
_entity_poly.type
_entity_poly.pdbx_seq_one_letter_code
_entity_poly.pdbx_strand_id
1 'polypeptide(L)'
;ANHLPTSDTCEDCHITISWASVGFDHSAVTDTCVTCHNGTDATGKSSDHLLTSDVCADCHVTTSWTDTHFDHTGAIGTCFSCHNGTDATGKPVNHLPTSDTCEDCHVNTSWASVGFDHSAVTAPCATCHNGTDATGKPASHLPTSDLCADCHVTTSWTDTHFDHTGAIGTCFSCHNGTDATGKPAGHLRTSDACEACHVNTSWTAVAFDHNEAV
;
A
#
# COMPACT_ATOMS: atom_id res chain seq x y z
N ALA A 1 -1.05 29.88 -47.28
CA ALA A 1 -2.23 29.22 -46.71
C ALA A 1 -1.81 27.81 -46.36
N ASN A 2 -1.85 27.44 -45.08
CA ASN A 2 -1.56 26.07 -44.64
C ASN A 2 -2.82 25.24 -44.87
N HIS A 3 -2.86 24.51 -45.98
CA HIS A 3 -3.85 23.45 -46.19
C HIS A 3 -3.16 22.11 -45.97
N LEU A 4 -3.90 21.16 -45.38
CA LEU A 4 -3.48 19.77 -45.39
C LEU A 4 -3.38 19.31 -46.86
N PRO A 5 -2.40 18.48 -47.22
CA PRO A 5 -2.37 17.86 -48.54
C PRO A 5 -3.66 17.05 -48.75
N THR A 6 -4.52 17.49 -49.68
CA THR A 6 -5.78 16.81 -49.99
C THR A 6 -6.03 16.80 -51.50
N SER A 7 -6.69 15.73 -51.97
CA SER A 7 -7.26 15.64 -53.32
C SER A 7 -8.71 16.11 -53.39
N ASP A 8 -9.29 16.49 -52.26
CA ASP A 8 -10.70 16.87 -52.12
C ASP A 8 -10.94 18.28 -52.69
N THR A 9 -12.20 18.54 -53.03
CA THR A 9 -12.63 19.84 -53.52
C THR A 9 -12.81 20.82 -52.37
N CYS A 10 -12.74 22.13 -52.64
CA CYS A 10 -12.80 23.15 -51.59
C CYS A 10 -14.12 23.08 -50.80
N GLU A 11 -15.21 22.72 -51.49
CA GLU A 11 -16.56 22.57 -50.95
C GLU A 11 -16.70 21.41 -49.96
N ASP A 12 -15.76 20.45 -49.98
CA ASP A 12 -15.76 19.31 -49.06
C ASP A 12 -15.33 19.72 -47.64
N CYS A 13 -14.59 20.82 -47.51
CA CYS A 13 -14.04 21.28 -46.23
C CYS A 13 -14.52 22.67 -45.81
N HIS A 14 -14.87 23.54 -46.76
CA HIS A 14 -15.24 24.92 -46.47
C HIS A 14 -16.71 25.18 -46.82
N ILE A 15 -17.38 26.06 -46.06
CA ILE A 15 -18.74 26.51 -46.35
C ILE A 15 -18.77 27.91 -46.95
N THR A 16 -19.44 28.09 -48.09
CA THR A 16 -19.36 29.32 -48.91
C THR A 16 -19.80 30.61 -48.21
N ILE A 17 -20.54 30.50 -47.10
CA ILE A 17 -20.99 31.64 -46.27
C ILE A 17 -20.00 32.00 -45.13
N SER A 18 -19.04 31.13 -44.82
CA SER A 18 -18.00 31.36 -43.82
C SER A 18 -16.75 30.56 -44.20
N TRP A 19 -15.97 31.11 -45.13
CA TRP A 19 -14.77 30.46 -45.67
C TRP A 19 -13.67 30.21 -44.61
N ALA A 20 -13.73 30.95 -43.50
CA ALA A 20 -12.86 30.73 -42.34
C ALA A 20 -13.29 29.53 -41.47
N SER A 21 -14.54 29.09 -41.58
CA SER A 21 -15.03 27.90 -40.90
C SER A 21 -14.75 26.68 -41.77
N VAL A 22 -13.83 25.84 -41.30
CA VAL A 22 -13.49 24.57 -41.93
C VAL A 22 -14.18 23.45 -41.14
N GLY A 23 -14.94 22.61 -41.83
CA GLY A 23 -15.48 21.36 -41.29
C GLY A 23 -14.77 20.19 -41.96
N PHE A 24 -14.15 19.31 -41.17
CA PHE A 24 -13.53 18.11 -41.68
C PHE A 24 -14.29 16.88 -41.19
N ASP A 25 -14.71 16.02 -42.12
CA ASP A 25 -15.41 14.78 -41.79
C ASP A 25 -14.39 13.66 -41.50
N HIS A 26 -14.41 13.16 -40.27
CA HIS A 26 -13.54 12.07 -39.83
C HIS A 26 -14.08 10.68 -40.26
N SER A 27 -15.29 10.58 -40.80
CA SER A 27 -15.96 9.30 -41.12
C SER A 27 -15.23 8.48 -42.20
N ALA A 28 -14.48 9.15 -43.07
CA ALA A 28 -13.72 8.54 -44.16
C ALA A 28 -12.23 8.33 -43.83
N VAL A 29 -11.77 8.72 -42.64
CA VAL A 29 -10.37 8.59 -42.24
C VAL A 29 -10.03 7.14 -41.93
N THR A 30 -9.03 6.59 -42.61
CA THR A 30 -8.50 5.24 -42.38
C THR A 30 -7.14 5.23 -41.70
N ASP A 31 -6.44 6.37 -41.66
CA ASP A 31 -5.14 6.52 -41.01
C ASP A 31 -5.27 6.66 -39.48
N THR A 32 -4.16 6.53 -38.76
CA THR A 32 -4.15 6.73 -37.30
C THR A 32 -4.19 8.22 -36.95
N CYS A 33 -4.76 8.57 -35.80
CA CYS A 33 -4.94 9.97 -35.40
C CYS A 33 -3.63 10.79 -35.47
N VAL A 34 -2.51 10.19 -35.05
CA VAL A 34 -1.22 10.87 -34.94
C VAL A 34 -0.56 11.21 -36.29
N THR A 35 -1.05 10.68 -37.42
CA THR A 35 -0.54 11.10 -38.73
C THR A 35 -0.91 12.56 -39.01
N CYS A 36 -2.11 12.98 -38.61
CA CYS A 36 -2.61 14.35 -38.77
C CYS A 36 -2.47 15.17 -37.47
N HIS A 37 -2.78 14.59 -36.31
CA HIS A 37 -2.71 15.25 -34.99
C HIS A 37 -1.29 15.21 -34.41
N ASN A 38 -0.34 15.74 -35.18
CA ASN A 38 1.09 15.74 -34.88
C ASN A 38 1.61 17.09 -34.31
N GLY A 39 0.71 18.05 -34.07
CA GLY A 39 1.04 19.39 -33.57
C GLY A 39 1.52 20.37 -34.65
N THR A 40 1.70 19.90 -35.89
CA THR A 40 2.04 20.74 -37.06
C THR A 40 0.85 20.86 -38.01
N ASP A 41 0.27 19.72 -38.39
CA ASP A 41 -0.83 19.60 -39.36
C ASP A 41 -2.20 19.84 -38.70
N ALA A 42 -2.41 19.22 -37.55
CA ALA A 42 -3.53 19.48 -36.65
C ALA A 42 -3.06 19.44 -35.18
N THR A 43 -3.92 19.90 -34.28
CA THR A 43 -3.65 19.90 -32.84
C THR A 43 -3.31 18.49 -32.37
N GLY A 44 -2.08 18.28 -31.90
CA GLY A 44 -1.65 17.03 -31.28
C GLY A 44 -1.81 17.04 -29.75
N LYS A 45 -1.21 16.03 -29.10
CA LYS A 45 -1.07 16.01 -27.63
C LYS A 45 -0.27 17.23 -27.18
N SER A 46 -0.79 17.98 -26.21
CA SER A 46 -0.07 19.10 -25.59
C SER A 46 1.03 18.59 -24.65
N SER A 47 1.91 19.50 -24.18
CA SER A 47 2.90 19.19 -23.15
C SER A 47 2.28 18.73 -21.83
N ASP A 48 1.04 19.16 -21.58
CA ASP A 48 0.30 18.89 -20.34
C ASP A 48 -0.63 17.67 -20.51
N HIS A 49 -0.58 17.00 -21.66
CA HIS A 49 -1.32 15.78 -21.90
C HIS A 49 -0.71 14.64 -21.08
N LEU A 50 -1.56 13.80 -20.48
CA LEU A 50 -1.13 12.61 -19.76
C LEU A 50 -0.27 11.70 -20.66
N LEU A 51 0.67 10.97 -20.06
CA LEU A 51 1.53 10.07 -20.83
C LEU A 51 0.72 8.84 -21.27
N THR A 52 0.27 8.85 -22.53
CA THR A 52 -0.57 7.78 -23.12
C THR A 52 -0.03 7.31 -24.47
N SER A 53 -0.46 6.12 -24.87
CA SER A 53 -0.27 5.55 -26.21
C SER A 53 -0.91 6.43 -27.28
N ASP A 54 -0.56 6.17 -28.54
CA ASP A 54 -1.10 6.91 -29.69
C ASP A 54 -2.45 6.36 -30.19
N VAL A 55 -3.08 5.43 -29.45
CA VAL A 55 -4.43 4.95 -29.71
C VAL A 55 -5.42 5.90 -29.02
N CYS A 56 -5.72 7.03 -29.67
CA CYS A 56 -6.51 8.08 -29.04
C CYS A 56 -7.92 7.65 -28.63
N ALA A 57 -8.51 6.67 -29.32
CA ALA A 57 -9.83 6.14 -29.02
C ALA A 57 -9.89 5.33 -27.70
N ASP A 58 -8.75 4.97 -27.12
CA ASP A 58 -8.70 4.36 -25.79
C ASP A 58 -9.16 5.35 -24.71
N CYS A 59 -8.95 6.66 -24.95
CA CYS A 59 -9.32 7.70 -24.00
C CYS A 59 -10.39 8.67 -24.51
N HIS A 60 -10.41 8.99 -25.80
CA HIS A 60 -11.31 10.00 -26.36
C HIS A 60 -12.49 9.38 -27.10
N VAL A 61 -13.68 9.93 -26.89
CA VAL A 61 -14.83 9.62 -27.74
C VAL A 61 -14.65 10.33 -29.08
N THR A 62 -14.45 9.58 -30.17
CA THR A 62 -14.10 10.15 -31.48
C THR A 62 -15.17 11.05 -32.09
N THR A 63 -16.43 10.92 -31.65
CA THR A 63 -17.55 11.78 -32.07
C THR A 63 -17.77 12.99 -31.14
N SER A 64 -17.11 13.01 -29.98
CA SER A 64 -17.18 14.08 -28.98
C SER A 64 -15.81 14.17 -28.29
N TRP A 65 -14.83 14.75 -28.99
CA TRP A 65 -13.41 14.63 -28.61
C TRP A 65 -13.07 15.11 -27.19
N THR A 66 -13.83 16.06 -26.66
CA THR A 66 -13.68 16.55 -25.29
C THR A 66 -14.17 15.57 -24.23
N ASP A 67 -15.01 14.61 -24.61
CA ASP A 67 -15.47 13.55 -23.73
C ASP A 67 -14.39 12.47 -23.66
N THR A 68 -13.89 12.24 -22.44
CA THR A 68 -12.85 11.27 -22.16
C THR A 68 -13.32 10.17 -21.22
N HIS A 69 -12.92 8.94 -21.50
CA HIS A 69 -12.87 7.86 -20.53
C HIS A 69 -11.40 7.60 -20.19
N PHE A 70 -11.11 7.31 -18.92
CA PHE A 70 -9.77 6.88 -18.56
C PHE A 70 -9.88 5.57 -17.79
N ASP A 71 -9.29 4.54 -18.37
CA ASP A 71 -8.80 3.37 -17.68
C ASP A 71 -7.27 3.35 -17.80
N HIS A 72 -6.60 2.37 -17.20
CA HIS A 72 -5.16 2.24 -17.35
C HIS A 72 -4.76 1.66 -18.73
N THR A 73 -5.72 1.41 -19.64
CA THR A 73 -5.44 0.93 -21.00
C THR A 73 -4.78 2.06 -21.77
N GLY A 74 -3.64 1.76 -22.39
CA GLY A 74 -2.87 2.76 -23.13
C GLY A 74 -2.14 3.79 -22.26
N ALA A 75 -2.24 3.74 -20.93
CA ALA A 75 -1.37 4.52 -20.05
C ALA A 75 0.08 4.04 -20.19
N ILE A 76 1.03 4.97 -20.27
CA ILE A 76 2.46 4.65 -20.39
C ILE A 76 3.27 5.42 -19.33
N GLY A 77 4.52 5.01 -19.11
CA GLY A 77 5.35 5.56 -18.05
C GLY A 77 5.30 4.72 -16.77
N THR A 78 5.78 5.27 -15.67
CA THR A 78 5.72 4.63 -14.35
C THR A 78 4.45 5.07 -13.62
N CYS A 79 3.99 4.32 -12.60
CA CYS A 79 2.90 4.81 -11.77
C CYS A 79 3.17 6.23 -11.24
N PHE A 80 4.41 6.51 -10.81
CA PHE A 80 4.80 7.81 -10.25
C PHE A 80 4.77 8.96 -11.28
N SER A 81 4.96 8.69 -12.58
CA SER A 81 4.89 9.78 -13.57
C SER A 81 3.51 10.42 -13.65
N CYS A 82 2.45 9.69 -13.31
CA CYS A 82 1.08 10.21 -13.25
C CYS A 82 0.60 10.41 -11.80
N HIS A 83 0.84 9.44 -10.91
CA HIS A 83 0.46 9.47 -9.49
C HIS A 83 1.47 10.27 -8.64
N ASN A 84 1.68 11.52 -9.01
CA ASN A 84 2.63 12.45 -8.38
C ASN A 84 1.96 13.42 -7.38
N GLY A 85 0.64 13.32 -7.19
CA GLY A 85 -0.14 14.20 -6.33
C GLY A 85 -0.59 15.50 -7.00
N THR A 86 -0.19 15.74 -8.25
CA THR A 86 -0.64 16.87 -9.09
C THR A 86 -1.55 16.37 -10.21
N ASP A 87 -1.06 15.46 -11.05
CA ASP A 87 -1.80 14.96 -12.22
C ASP A 87 -2.81 13.87 -11.84
N ALA A 88 -2.41 12.98 -10.93
CA ALA A 88 -3.27 12.01 -10.28
C ALA A 88 -2.89 11.85 -8.80
N THR A 89 -3.78 11.22 -8.03
CA THR A 89 -3.58 10.96 -6.60
C THR A 89 -2.26 10.22 -6.37
N GLY A 90 -1.34 10.84 -5.63
CA GLY A 90 -0.07 10.22 -5.24
C GLY A 90 -0.18 9.34 -4.01
N LYS A 91 0.98 8.96 -3.44
CA LYS A 91 1.04 8.25 -2.16
C LYS A 91 0.34 9.08 -1.07
N PRO A 92 -0.64 8.52 -0.33
CA PRO A 92 -1.29 9.24 0.75
C PRO A 92 -0.31 9.48 1.91
N VAL A 93 -0.63 10.43 2.79
CA VAL A 93 0.24 10.82 3.93
C VAL A 93 0.54 9.65 4.86
N ASN A 94 -0.37 8.69 4.96
CA ASN A 94 -0.21 7.47 5.76
C ASN A 94 0.36 6.28 4.98
N HIS A 95 0.92 6.50 3.78
CA HIS A 95 1.62 5.45 3.04
C HIS A 95 2.93 5.11 3.75
N LEU A 96 3.24 3.81 3.88
CA LEU A 96 4.50 3.37 4.44
C LEU A 96 5.68 3.96 3.64
N PRO A 97 6.70 4.56 4.28
CA PRO A 97 7.86 5.06 3.55
C PRO A 97 8.54 3.94 2.77
N THR A 98 8.65 4.10 1.45
CA THR A 98 9.33 3.14 0.57
C THR A 98 9.98 3.85 -0.62
N SER A 99 11.15 3.36 -1.01
CA SER A 99 11.86 3.72 -2.24
C SER A 99 11.52 2.82 -3.44
N ASP A 100 10.76 1.75 -3.20
CA ASP A 100 10.40 0.77 -4.22
C ASP A 100 9.40 1.36 -5.21
N THR A 101 9.29 0.74 -6.39
CA THR A 101 8.29 1.17 -7.36
C THR A 101 6.92 0.67 -6.92
N CYS A 102 5.86 1.28 -7.45
CA CYS A 102 4.50 0.94 -7.03
C CYS A 102 4.17 -0.53 -7.30
N GLU A 103 4.69 -1.07 -8.40
CA GLU A 103 4.46 -2.43 -8.89
C GLU A 103 5.14 -3.50 -8.04
N ASP A 104 6.14 -3.12 -7.23
CA ASP A 104 6.79 -4.03 -6.27
C ASP A 104 5.84 -4.40 -5.13
N CYS A 105 4.84 -3.56 -4.85
CA CYS A 105 3.90 -3.74 -3.75
C CYS A 105 2.44 -3.90 -4.22
N HIS A 106 2.02 -3.14 -5.23
CA HIS A 106 0.63 -3.07 -5.68
C HIS A 106 0.42 -3.83 -6.99
N VAL A 107 -0.73 -4.48 -7.10
CA VAL A 107 -1.18 -5.09 -8.36
C VAL A 107 -2.14 -4.14 -9.06
N ASN A 108 -1.87 -3.79 -10.32
CA ASN A 108 -2.68 -2.82 -11.08
C ASN A 108 -4.19 -3.17 -11.10
N THR A 109 -4.53 -4.45 -11.22
CA THR A 109 -5.93 -4.93 -11.23
C THR A 109 -6.53 -5.13 -9.84
N SER A 110 -5.74 -5.00 -8.77
CA SER A 110 -6.15 -5.18 -7.38
C SER A 110 -5.33 -4.26 -6.48
N TRP A 111 -5.46 -2.95 -6.69
CA TRP A 111 -4.57 -1.95 -6.08
C TRP A 111 -4.56 -1.99 -4.55
N ALA A 112 -5.69 -2.35 -3.93
CA ALA A 112 -5.79 -2.50 -2.48
C ALA A 112 -5.05 -3.73 -1.93
N SER A 113 -4.73 -4.71 -2.79
CA SER A 113 -3.92 -5.87 -2.43
C SER A 113 -2.45 -5.48 -2.47
N VAL A 114 -1.81 -5.49 -1.31
CA VAL A 114 -0.39 -5.15 -1.16
C VAL A 114 0.41 -6.42 -0.86
N GLY A 115 1.42 -6.70 -1.67
CA GLY A 115 2.49 -7.62 -1.34
C GLY A 115 3.61 -6.85 -0.64
N PHE A 116 4.05 -7.31 0.52
CA PHE A 116 5.19 -6.71 1.20
C PHE A 116 6.21 -7.81 1.55
N ASP A 117 7.41 -7.68 1.00
CA ASP A 117 8.50 -8.61 1.29
C ASP A 117 9.27 -8.17 2.55
N HIS A 118 9.25 -9.02 3.58
CA HIS A 118 9.96 -8.77 4.82
C HIS A 118 11.47 -9.10 4.73
N SER A 119 11.94 -9.72 3.65
CA SER A 119 13.33 -10.22 3.52
C SER A 119 14.38 -9.11 3.55
N ALA A 120 14.03 -7.91 3.09
CA ALA A 120 14.90 -6.73 3.07
C ALA A 120 14.75 -5.83 4.30
N VAL A 121 13.83 -6.16 5.22
CA VAL A 121 13.57 -5.32 6.40
C VAL A 121 14.69 -5.47 7.41
N THR A 122 15.34 -4.36 7.73
CA THR A 122 16.40 -4.28 8.75
C THR A 122 15.98 -3.48 9.99
N ALA A 123 14.86 -2.75 9.90
CA ALA A 123 14.30 -2.00 11.02
C ALA A 123 13.66 -2.95 12.06
N PRO A 124 13.64 -2.58 13.36
CA PRO A 124 12.93 -3.37 14.37
C PRO A 124 11.44 -3.51 14.06
N CYS A 125 10.84 -4.68 14.30
CA CYS A 125 9.44 -4.97 13.95
C CYS A 125 8.47 -3.91 14.50
N ALA A 126 8.68 -3.47 15.74
CA ALA A 126 7.82 -2.51 16.44
C ALA A 126 7.83 -1.10 15.82
N THR A 127 8.78 -0.77 14.93
CA THR A 127 8.74 0.53 14.23
C THR A 127 7.57 0.60 13.26
N CYS A 128 7.20 -0.54 12.65
CA CYS A 128 6.08 -0.63 11.71
C CYS A 128 4.84 -1.25 12.37
N HIS A 129 5.01 -2.31 13.16
CA HIS A 129 3.95 -3.00 13.90
C HIS A 129 3.59 -2.26 15.19
N ASN A 130 3.21 -0.99 15.05
CA ASN A 130 2.91 -0.07 16.15
C ASN A 130 1.40 0.14 16.38
N GLY A 131 0.54 -0.55 15.62
CA GLY A 131 -0.92 -0.42 15.69
C GLY A 131 -1.49 0.75 14.88
N THR A 132 -0.64 1.56 14.25
CA THR A 132 -1.02 2.64 13.34
C THR A 132 -0.62 2.30 11.90
N ASP A 133 0.65 2.00 11.65
CA ASP A 133 1.17 1.73 10.30
C ASP A 133 0.93 0.28 9.86
N ALA A 134 1.12 -0.65 10.79
CA ALA A 134 0.78 -2.05 10.65
C ALA A 134 0.21 -2.60 11.96
N THR A 135 -0.42 -3.78 11.88
CA THR A 135 -0.98 -4.49 13.04
C THR A 135 0.06 -4.64 14.13
N GLY A 136 -0.13 -3.95 15.25
CA GLY A 136 0.74 -4.09 16.43
C GLY A 136 0.35 -5.29 17.28
N LYS A 137 0.95 -5.37 18.48
CA LYS A 137 0.56 -6.35 19.50
C LYS A 137 -0.93 -6.16 19.85
N PRO A 138 -1.80 -7.18 19.66
CA PRO A 138 -3.20 -7.06 20.05
C PRO A 138 -3.33 -6.92 21.57
N ALA A 139 -4.48 -6.42 22.05
CA ALA A 139 -4.73 -6.26 23.49
C ALA A 139 -4.65 -7.59 24.27
N SER A 140 -4.85 -8.73 23.60
CA SER A 140 -4.71 -10.08 24.16
C SER A 140 -3.27 -10.62 24.11
N HIS A 141 -2.30 -9.85 23.61
CA HIS A 141 -0.90 -10.25 23.57
C HIS A 141 -0.31 -10.22 24.98
N LEU A 142 0.51 -11.21 25.32
CA LEU A 142 1.22 -11.23 26.60
C LEU A 142 2.16 -10.01 26.71
N PRO A 143 2.40 -9.47 27.92
CA PRO A 143 3.39 -8.41 28.09
C PRO A 143 4.80 -8.92 27.74
N THR A 144 5.35 -8.46 26.61
CA THR A 144 6.70 -8.81 26.13
C THR A 144 7.48 -7.59 25.67
N SER A 145 8.81 -7.72 25.58
CA SER A 145 9.69 -6.77 24.91
C SER A 145 9.31 -6.58 23.43
N ASP A 146 9.86 -5.55 22.77
CA ASP A 146 9.65 -5.30 21.34
C ASP A 146 10.59 -6.09 20.42
N LEU A 147 11.40 -6.99 20.98
CA LEU A 147 12.23 -7.92 20.21
C LEU A 147 11.40 -9.13 19.78
N CYS A 148 10.59 -8.95 18.74
CA CYS A 148 9.60 -9.95 18.33
C CYS A 148 10.18 -11.32 17.99
N ALA A 149 11.42 -11.36 17.48
CA ALA A 149 12.11 -12.61 17.12
C ALA A 149 12.49 -13.47 18.35
N ASP A 150 12.41 -12.93 19.57
CA ASP A 150 12.57 -13.72 20.79
C ASP A 150 11.45 -14.75 20.94
N CYS A 151 10.25 -14.44 20.43
CA CYS A 151 9.08 -15.31 20.54
C CYS A 151 8.56 -15.83 19.21
N HIS A 152 8.63 -15.05 18.13
CA HIS A 152 8.03 -15.39 16.84
C HIS A 152 9.07 -15.87 15.83
N VAL A 153 8.71 -16.92 15.07
CA VAL A 153 9.46 -17.31 13.88
C VAL A 153 9.12 -16.32 12.75
N THR A 154 10.09 -15.51 12.31
CA THR A 154 9.84 -14.40 11.37
C THR A 154 9.36 -14.86 9.98
N THR A 155 9.66 -16.10 9.58
CA THR A 155 9.18 -16.71 8.32
C THR A 155 7.83 -17.43 8.46
N SER A 156 7.36 -17.65 9.69
CA SER A 156 6.11 -18.32 10.01
C SER A 156 5.55 -17.67 11.27
N TRP A 157 5.01 -16.46 11.14
CA TRP A 157 4.73 -15.56 12.27
C TRP A 157 3.82 -16.16 13.35
N THR A 158 2.93 -17.07 12.96
CA THR A 158 2.04 -17.77 13.89
C THR A 158 2.75 -18.83 14.74
N ASP A 159 3.94 -19.28 14.30
CA ASP A 159 4.76 -20.20 15.06
C ASP A 159 5.54 -19.41 16.11
N THR A 160 5.30 -19.76 17.37
CA THR A 160 5.92 -19.12 18.52
C THR A 160 6.74 -20.10 19.33
N HIS A 161 7.90 -19.65 19.81
CA HIS A 161 8.66 -20.28 20.88
C HIS A 161 8.60 -19.36 22.09
N PHE A 162 8.04 -19.81 23.20
CA PHE A 162 8.04 -19.01 24.42
C PHE A 162 9.06 -19.54 25.42
N ASP A 163 9.99 -18.69 25.81
CA ASP A 163 10.74 -18.81 27.05
C ASP A 163 10.51 -17.55 27.90
N HIS A 164 11.11 -17.49 29.09
CA HIS A 164 11.01 -16.29 29.94
C HIS A 164 11.95 -15.17 29.48
N THR A 165 12.71 -15.36 28.39
CA THR A 165 13.61 -14.35 27.82
C THR A 165 12.74 -13.29 27.12
N GLY A 166 12.88 -12.03 27.53
CA GLY A 166 12.09 -10.93 26.95
C GLY A 166 10.65 -10.82 27.47
N ALA A 167 10.20 -11.71 28.37
CA ALA A 167 8.98 -11.52 29.13
C ALA A 167 9.10 -10.29 30.05
N ILE A 168 8.06 -9.46 30.12
CA ILE A 168 8.02 -8.28 30.99
C ILE A 168 6.80 -8.35 31.91
N GLY A 169 6.80 -7.55 32.98
CA GLY A 169 5.74 -7.58 34.00
C GLY A 169 6.11 -8.45 35.20
N THR A 170 5.12 -8.73 36.04
CA THR A 170 5.30 -9.58 37.23
C THR A 170 4.91 -11.02 36.90
N CYS A 171 5.37 -11.98 37.70
CA CYS A 171 4.97 -13.38 37.52
C CYS A 171 3.43 -13.50 37.51
N PHE A 172 2.76 -12.82 38.45
CA PHE A 172 1.31 -12.85 38.57
C PHE A 172 0.57 -12.19 37.40
N SER A 173 1.17 -11.22 36.68
CA SER A 173 0.49 -10.61 35.54
C SER A 173 0.20 -11.60 34.41
N CYS A 174 0.97 -12.70 34.32
CA CYS A 174 0.72 -13.80 33.37
C CYS A 174 0.18 -15.05 34.10
N HIS A 175 0.75 -15.40 35.25
CA HIS A 175 0.37 -16.57 36.05
C HIS A 175 -0.80 -16.26 37.00
N ASN A 176 -1.91 -15.81 36.42
CA ASN A 176 -3.14 -15.42 37.13
C ASN A 176 -4.22 -16.52 37.14
N GLY A 177 -3.96 -17.67 36.50
CA GLY A 177 -4.92 -18.78 36.36
C GLY A 177 -5.86 -18.66 35.17
N THR A 178 -5.77 -17.57 34.40
CA THR A 178 -6.49 -17.34 33.14
C THR A 178 -5.53 -17.43 31.95
N ASP A 179 -4.47 -16.61 31.95
CA ASP A 179 -3.54 -16.53 30.82
C ASP A 179 -2.46 -17.63 30.89
N ALA A 180 -1.96 -17.90 32.09
CA ALA A 180 -1.08 -19.02 32.39
C ALA A 180 -1.44 -19.63 33.75
N THR A 181 -0.80 -20.76 34.07
CA THR A 181 -1.01 -21.46 35.35
C THR A 181 -0.73 -20.53 36.52
N GLY A 182 -1.74 -20.19 37.30
CA GLY A 182 -1.59 -19.43 38.53
C GLY A 182 -1.34 -20.29 39.76
N LYS A 183 -1.57 -19.72 40.94
CA LYS A 183 -1.48 -20.44 42.22
C LYS A 183 -2.44 -21.66 42.21
N PRO A 184 -1.94 -22.90 42.28
CA PRO A 184 -2.79 -24.09 42.22
C PRO A 184 -3.66 -24.25 43.47
N ALA A 185 -4.68 -25.11 43.39
CA ALA A 185 -5.47 -25.48 44.56
C ALA A 185 -4.57 -26.08 45.66
N GLY A 186 -4.70 -25.59 46.88
CA GLY A 186 -3.83 -25.97 48.00
C GLY A 186 -2.55 -25.15 48.14
N HIS A 187 -2.32 -24.16 47.26
CA HIS A 187 -1.25 -23.18 47.44
C HIS A 187 -1.46 -22.35 48.72
N LEU A 188 -0.36 -22.00 49.40
CA LEU A 188 -0.39 -21.15 50.59
C LEU A 188 -0.94 -19.75 50.25
N ARG A 189 -1.73 -19.17 51.16
CA ARG A 189 -2.20 -17.79 51.01
C ARG A 189 -1.02 -16.84 51.18
N THR A 190 -0.62 -16.23 50.07
CA THR A 190 0.59 -15.42 49.89
C THR A 190 0.28 -14.22 49.02
N SER A 191 1.10 -13.17 49.11
CA SER A 191 1.08 -12.03 48.20
C SER A 191 1.29 -12.49 46.73
N ASP A 192 1.06 -11.61 45.76
CA ASP A 192 1.27 -11.92 44.34
C ASP A 192 2.73 -11.71 43.88
N ALA A 193 3.65 -11.43 44.81
CA ALA A 193 5.09 -11.37 44.55
C ALA A 193 5.68 -12.79 44.53
N CYS A 194 5.49 -13.50 43.42
CA CYS A 194 5.91 -14.90 43.30
C CYS A 194 7.41 -15.10 43.55
N GLU A 195 8.23 -14.13 43.13
CA GLU A 195 9.68 -14.09 43.31
C GLU A 195 10.13 -14.02 44.77
N ALA A 196 9.23 -13.71 45.71
CA ALA A 196 9.52 -13.79 47.14
C ALA A 196 9.69 -15.25 47.60
N CYS A 197 9.06 -16.20 46.90
CA CYS A 197 9.10 -17.62 47.23
C CYS A 197 9.76 -18.50 46.16
N HIS A 198 9.67 -18.11 44.88
CA HIS A 198 10.08 -18.91 43.73
C HIS A 198 11.26 -18.28 42.97
N VAL A 199 12.13 -19.14 42.43
CA VAL A 199 13.20 -18.73 41.52
C VAL A 199 12.81 -19.12 40.10
N ASN A 200 12.93 -18.19 39.14
CA ASN A 200 12.48 -18.39 37.76
C ASN A 200 13.10 -19.63 37.07
N THR A 201 14.37 -19.95 37.40
CA THR A 201 15.08 -21.11 36.86
C THR A 201 14.90 -22.40 37.67
N SER A 202 14.21 -22.35 38.81
CA SER A 202 13.97 -23.48 39.69
C SER A 202 12.64 -23.31 40.43
N TRP A 203 11.54 -23.30 39.69
CA TRP A 203 10.22 -22.95 40.22
C TRP A 203 9.73 -23.83 41.37
N THR A 204 10.15 -25.11 41.39
CA THR A 204 9.79 -26.05 42.44
C THR A 204 10.58 -25.85 43.73
N ALA A 205 11.69 -25.12 43.70
CA ALA A 205 12.41 -24.72 44.90
C ALA A 205 11.69 -23.52 45.54
N VAL A 206 11.27 -23.70 46.80
CA VAL A 206 10.53 -22.68 47.56
C VAL A 206 11.37 -22.19 48.72
N ALA A 207 11.56 -20.88 48.80
CA ALA A 207 12.11 -20.20 49.97
C ALA A 207 10.98 -19.39 50.64
N PHE A 208 10.37 -19.94 51.69
CA PHE A 208 9.20 -19.31 52.33
C PHE A 208 9.61 -18.47 53.55
N ASP A 209 9.33 -17.15 53.51
CA ASP A 209 9.39 -16.24 54.67
C ASP A 209 7.97 -16.03 55.23
N HIS A 210 7.83 -16.11 56.56
CA HIS A 210 6.56 -15.92 57.25
C HIS A 210 6.00 -14.50 57.10
N ASN A 211 6.83 -13.52 56.73
CA ASN A 211 6.38 -12.15 56.45
C ASN A 211 5.57 -12.03 55.15
N GLU A 212 5.58 -13.05 54.28
CA GLU A 212 4.86 -13.06 52.98
C GLU A 212 3.47 -13.72 53.04
N ALA A 213 3.03 -14.14 54.23
CA ALA A 213 1.70 -14.72 54.44
C ALA A 213 0.60 -13.64 54.51
N VAL A 214 -0.58 -13.89 53.92
CA VAL A 214 -1.76 -12.99 53.88
C VAL A 214 -3.08 -13.64 54.27
#